data_AF-A0A5J6WNR6-F1
#
_entry.id   AF-A0A5J6WNR6-F1
#
_cell.length_a   1.000
_cell.length_b   1.000
_cell.length_c   1.000
_cell.angle_alpha   90.00
_cell.angle_beta   90.00
_cell.angle_gamma   90.00
#
_symmetry.space_group_name_H-M   'P 1'
#
loop_
_entity.id
_entity.type
_entity.pdbx_description
1 polymer ?
#
loop_
_entity_poly.entity_id
_entity_poly.type
_entity_poly.pdbx_seq_one_letter_code
_entity_poly.pdbx_strand_id
1 'polypeptide(L)'
;MKKILITALFSVASLSLVGCSTVASLFQERDNTAELAIVTTDITTKALSDTTYFPSDIVEPLIDQSFATMAREYKMYATYFNICQKAPDDAVCEAPYKTAMTRYKQTKANHDVLSLLWTSDLKDIEIPPAAMNELGELLVKLDYLPVNKDLENNKELEKNKDLENSKAQEGSKGLNSNQSGKFTVEEISQATYHWMQDKGLPKTENILLLHEVLIKSEALKLTI
;
A
#
# COMPACT_ATOMS: atom_id res chain seq x y z
N MET A 1 -9.25 -52.29 -12.17
CA MET A 1 -8.93 -51.66 -13.47
C MET A 1 -10.21 -51.51 -14.29
N LYS A 2 -10.78 -50.30 -14.37
CA LYS A 2 -11.89 -49.96 -15.25
C LYS A 2 -11.55 -48.65 -15.94
N LYS A 3 -11.34 -48.71 -17.26
CA LYS A 3 -11.11 -47.56 -18.13
C LYS A 3 -12.46 -46.92 -18.43
N ILE A 4 -12.65 -45.65 -18.11
CA ILE A 4 -13.82 -44.86 -18.52
C ILE A 4 -13.37 -44.02 -19.71
N LEU A 5 -14.08 -44.21 -20.83
CA LEU A 5 -13.85 -43.64 -22.14
C LEU A 5 -14.35 -42.18 -22.16
N ILE A 6 -13.52 -41.28 -22.67
CA ILE A 6 -13.83 -39.87 -22.93
C ILE A 6 -14.55 -39.78 -24.28
N THR A 7 -15.74 -39.20 -24.31
CA THR A 7 -16.43 -38.82 -25.56
C THR A 7 -16.43 -37.29 -25.66
N ALA A 8 -15.61 -36.77 -26.56
CA ALA A 8 -15.59 -35.36 -26.94
C ALA A 8 -16.75 -35.08 -27.90
N LEU A 9 -17.55 -34.05 -27.61
CA LEU A 9 -18.49 -33.47 -28.57
C LEU A 9 -17.91 -32.16 -29.08
N PHE A 10 -17.42 -32.20 -30.31
CA PHE A 10 -17.17 -31.01 -31.13
C PHE A 10 -18.51 -30.49 -31.65
N SER A 11 -18.90 -29.28 -31.26
CA SER A 11 -19.94 -28.53 -31.97
C SER A 11 -19.28 -27.35 -32.66
N VAL A 12 -19.23 -27.44 -33.99
CA VAL A 12 -18.81 -26.39 -34.92
C VAL A 12 -20.05 -25.57 -35.22
N ALA A 13 -20.04 -24.29 -34.85
CA ALA A 13 -21.00 -23.31 -35.37
C ALA A 13 -20.22 -22.22 -36.12
N SER A 14 -20.41 -22.22 -37.43
CA SER A 14 -19.79 -21.33 -38.39
C SER A 14 -20.39 -19.92 -38.38
N LEU A 15 -19.51 -18.99 -38.79
CA LEU A 15 -19.66 -17.57 -39.11
C LEU A 15 -21.05 -17.04 -39.52
N SER A 16 -21.33 -15.84 -39.02
CA SER A 16 -21.91 -14.75 -39.81
C SER A 16 -21.17 -13.43 -39.54
N LEU A 17 -20.40 -13.00 -40.55
CA LEU A 17 -19.89 -11.65 -40.76
C LEU A 17 -21.04 -10.76 -41.23
N VAL A 18 -21.41 -9.70 -40.51
CA VAL A 18 -21.95 -8.43 -41.06
C VAL A 18 -21.74 -7.31 -40.03
N GLY A 19 -21.15 -6.19 -40.46
CA GLY A 19 -21.46 -4.87 -39.87
C GLY A 19 -20.27 -4.09 -39.31
N CYS A 20 -19.53 -3.43 -40.21
CA CYS A 20 -18.73 -2.26 -39.86
C CYS A 20 -19.63 -1.14 -39.33
N SER A 21 -19.21 -0.49 -38.24
CA SER A 21 -19.53 0.92 -37.95
C SER A 21 -18.34 1.57 -37.26
N THR A 22 -17.29 1.83 -38.03
CA THR A 22 -16.35 2.91 -37.78
C THR A 22 -17.08 4.23 -38.06
N VAL A 23 -17.46 4.97 -37.02
CA VAL A 23 -17.67 6.42 -37.15
C VAL A 23 -16.30 7.09 -37.10
N ALA A 24 -15.63 7.08 -38.25
CA ALA A 24 -14.61 8.07 -38.54
C ALA A 24 -15.34 9.36 -38.92
N SER A 25 -15.34 10.35 -38.04
CA SER A 25 -15.71 11.71 -38.39
C SER A 25 -14.64 12.26 -39.34
N LEU A 26 -15.09 12.55 -40.56
CA LEU A 26 -14.41 13.33 -41.57
C LEU A 26 -14.01 14.71 -41.00
N PHE A 27 -12.70 14.99 -40.91
CA PHE A 27 -12.21 16.36 -41.03
C PHE A 27 -11.72 16.56 -42.45
N GLN A 28 -12.50 17.33 -43.19
CA GLN A 28 -12.18 17.86 -44.49
C GLN A 28 -11.43 19.17 -44.29
N GLU A 29 -10.17 19.18 -44.70
CA GLU A 29 -9.28 20.33 -44.68
C GLU A 29 -9.69 21.31 -45.79
N ARG A 30 -10.05 22.55 -45.43
CA ARG A 30 -10.08 23.69 -46.35
C ARG A 30 -9.96 25.01 -45.59
N ASP A 31 -8.90 25.74 -45.93
CA ASP A 31 -8.56 27.07 -45.42
C ASP A 31 -9.62 28.15 -45.73
N ASN A 32 -9.94 28.97 -44.72
CA ASN A 32 -9.66 30.42 -44.65
C ASN A 32 -10.63 31.17 -43.71
N THR A 33 -10.05 31.82 -42.69
CA THR A 33 -10.49 33.06 -42.01
C THR A 33 -11.96 33.21 -41.58
N ALA A 34 -12.23 33.00 -40.28
CA ALA A 34 -12.78 34.01 -39.38
C ALA A 34 -12.85 33.45 -37.94
N GLU A 35 -12.40 34.30 -37.03
CA GLU A 35 -12.32 34.19 -35.58
C GLU A 35 -13.63 33.76 -34.90
N LEU A 36 -13.61 32.60 -34.23
CA LEU A 36 -14.36 32.38 -32.98
C LEU A 36 -13.69 31.21 -32.21
N ALA A 37 -12.85 31.57 -31.25
CA ALA A 37 -12.16 30.64 -30.38
C ALA A 37 -13.17 29.93 -29.46
N ILE A 38 -13.38 28.63 -29.69
CA ILE A 38 -13.86 27.73 -28.65
C ILE A 38 -12.66 26.85 -28.28
N VAL A 39 -11.87 27.38 -27.34
CA VAL A 39 -10.94 26.60 -26.54
C VAL A 39 -11.79 25.54 -25.83
N THR A 40 -11.77 24.33 -26.37
CA THR A 40 -12.37 23.18 -25.69
C THR A 40 -11.39 22.79 -24.59
N THR A 41 -11.81 23.07 -23.38
CA THR A 41 -11.13 22.86 -22.11
C THR A 41 -10.77 21.40 -21.88
N ASP A 42 -9.52 21.02 -22.18
CA ASP A 42 -8.85 19.89 -21.51
C ASP A 42 -8.25 20.40 -20.19
N ILE A 43 -9.12 20.77 -19.25
CA ILE A 43 -8.78 20.93 -17.84
C ILE A 43 -9.89 20.27 -17.03
N THR A 44 -9.91 18.94 -16.99
CA THR A 44 -10.59 18.17 -15.95
C THR A 44 -9.86 16.83 -15.87
N THR A 45 -8.81 16.66 -15.07
CA THR A 45 -8.91 16.20 -13.66
C THR A 45 -7.60 16.40 -12.85
N LYS A 46 -6.80 17.44 -13.10
CA LYS A 46 -5.52 17.65 -12.39
C LYS A 46 -5.60 18.54 -11.13
N ALA A 47 -6.79 18.87 -10.63
CA ALA A 47 -6.97 19.93 -9.62
C ALA A 47 -7.70 19.48 -8.34
N LEU A 48 -7.65 18.20 -7.96
CA LEU A 48 -8.31 17.72 -6.72
C LEU A 48 -7.34 17.37 -5.59
N SER A 49 -6.03 17.60 -5.77
CA SER A 49 -5.06 17.06 -4.80
C SER A 49 -4.04 17.99 -4.20
N ASP A 50 -3.96 19.24 -4.68
CA ASP A 50 -2.97 20.18 -4.17
C ASP A 50 -3.45 20.79 -2.84
N THR A 51 -2.97 20.24 -1.72
CA THR A 51 -3.17 20.84 -0.40
C THR A 51 -1.89 21.54 0.05
N THR A 52 -2.00 22.51 0.95
CA THR A 52 -0.86 23.22 1.55
C THR A 52 0.19 22.26 2.16
N TYR A 53 -0.23 21.07 2.58
CA TYR A 53 0.61 20.10 3.29
C TYR A 53 1.07 18.93 2.43
N PHE A 54 0.38 18.67 1.31
CA PHE A 54 0.65 17.52 0.45
C PHE A 54 0.67 17.94 -1.02
N PRO A 55 1.79 18.54 -1.48
CA PRO A 55 1.98 18.88 -2.89
C PRO A 55 1.94 17.63 -3.77
N SER A 56 1.19 17.69 -4.87
CA SER A 56 0.98 16.53 -5.73
C SER A 56 2.27 16.02 -6.39
N ASP A 57 3.19 16.92 -6.73
CA ASP A 57 4.49 16.58 -7.32
C ASP A 57 5.39 15.77 -6.37
N ILE A 58 5.16 15.84 -5.06
CA ILE A 58 5.85 15.04 -4.06
C ILE A 58 5.10 13.74 -3.75
N VAL A 59 3.77 13.82 -3.63
CA VAL A 59 2.96 12.68 -3.18
C VAL A 59 2.67 11.68 -4.30
N GLU A 60 2.36 12.12 -5.52
CA GLU A 60 2.04 11.22 -6.64
C GLU A 60 3.16 10.19 -6.91
N PRO A 61 4.46 10.54 -6.92
CA PRO A 61 5.53 9.55 -7.05
C PRO A 61 5.53 8.48 -5.95
N LEU A 62 5.13 8.81 -4.72
CA LEU A 62 5.03 7.86 -3.62
C LEU A 62 3.83 6.92 -3.78
N ILE A 63 2.75 7.40 -4.40
CA ILE A 63 1.59 6.59 -4.78
C ILE A 63 1.95 5.62 -5.91
N ASP A 64 2.62 6.12 -6.96
CA ASP A 64 3.10 5.30 -8.07
C ASP A 64 4.05 4.20 -7.58
N GLN A 65 4.91 4.53 -6.60
CA GLN A 65 5.78 3.54 -5.96
C GLN A 65 4.97 2.46 -5.21
N SER A 66 3.92 2.86 -4.48
CA SER A 66 3.03 1.93 -3.78
C SER A 66 2.34 0.98 -4.77
N PHE A 67 1.85 1.51 -5.89
CA PHE A 67 1.25 0.72 -6.96
C PHE A 67 2.25 -0.25 -7.59
N ALA A 68 3.46 0.21 -7.92
CA ALA A 68 4.50 -0.63 -8.51
C ALA A 68 4.89 -1.78 -7.58
N THR A 69 4.94 -1.54 -6.27
CA THR A 69 5.22 -2.55 -5.24
C THR A 69 4.10 -3.58 -5.17
N MET A 70 2.83 -3.13 -5.12
CA MET A 70 1.66 -4.01 -5.18
C MET A 70 1.64 -4.88 -6.44
N ALA A 71 1.89 -4.29 -7.61
CA ALA A 71 1.87 -4.99 -8.89
C ALA A 71 2.96 -6.08 -8.97
N ARG A 72 4.14 -5.82 -8.40
CA ARG A 72 5.22 -6.80 -8.28
C ARG A 72 4.80 -8.00 -7.43
N GLU A 73 4.27 -7.75 -6.23
CA GLU A 73 3.83 -8.83 -5.34
C GLU A 73 2.66 -9.61 -5.91
N TYR A 74 1.74 -8.94 -6.60
CA TYR A 74 0.66 -9.61 -7.34
C TYR A 74 1.20 -10.59 -8.37
N LYS A 75 2.22 -10.21 -9.14
CA LYS A 75 2.84 -11.09 -10.14
C LYS A 75 3.43 -12.35 -9.50
N MET A 76 4.09 -12.21 -8.35
CA MET A 76 4.63 -13.35 -7.59
C MET A 76 3.52 -14.25 -7.08
N TYR A 77 2.49 -13.67 -6.44
CA TYR A 77 1.31 -14.40 -5.97
C TYR A 77 0.60 -15.16 -7.11
N ALA A 78 0.33 -14.49 -8.23
CA ALA A 78 -0.36 -15.07 -9.37
C ALA A 78 0.44 -16.22 -10.00
N THR A 79 1.77 -16.12 -10.00
CA THR A 79 2.66 -17.20 -10.48
C THR A 79 2.47 -18.46 -9.63
N TYR A 80 2.56 -18.35 -8.30
CA TYR A 80 2.36 -19.49 -7.41
C TYR A 80 0.93 -20.01 -7.44
N PHE A 81 -0.06 -19.13 -7.50
CA PHE A 81 -1.47 -19.52 -7.66
C PHE A 81 -1.68 -20.43 -8.89
N ASN A 82 -1.13 -20.03 -10.03
CA ASN A 82 -1.24 -20.80 -11.28
C ASN A 82 -0.50 -22.16 -11.21
N ILE A 83 0.63 -22.23 -10.50
CA ILE A 83 1.34 -23.50 -10.27
C ILE A 83 0.48 -24.43 -9.43
N CYS A 84 -0.05 -23.95 -8.30
CA CYS A 84 -0.84 -24.78 -7.38
C CYS A 84 -2.18 -25.24 -7.94
N GLN A 85 -2.73 -24.53 -8.92
CA GLN A 85 -3.89 -25.01 -9.68
C GLN A 85 -3.57 -26.22 -10.58
N LYS A 86 -2.32 -26.33 -11.07
CA LYS A 86 -1.89 -27.38 -12.00
C LYS A 86 -1.20 -28.55 -11.30
N ALA A 87 -0.42 -28.26 -10.27
CA ALA A 87 0.36 -29.19 -9.48
C ALA A 87 0.15 -28.86 -7.99
N PRO A 88 -0.94 -29.34 -7.36
CA PRO A 88 -1.27 -28.99 -5.98
C PRO A 88 -0.24 -29.51 -4.96
N ASP A 89 0.53 -30.53 -5.32
CA ASP A 89 1.58 -31.14 -4.48
C ASP A 89 2.96 -30.50 -4.70
N ASP A 90 3.07 -29.41 -5.48
CA ASP A 90 4.33 -28.69 -5.68
C ASP A 90 4.78 -28.01 -4.38
N ALA A 91 6.09 -28.05 -4.10
CA ALA A 91 6.68 -27.48 -2.88
C ALA A 91 6.39 -25.97 -2.71
N VAL A 92 6.11 -25.23 -3.80
CA VAL A 92 5.76 -23.81 -3.71
C VAL A 92 4.37 -23.56 -3.10
N CYS A 93 3.50 -24.57 -3.05
CA CYS A 93 2.10 -24.44 -2.65
C CYS A 93 1.84 -24.33 -1.15
N GLU A 94 2.88 -24.52 -0.34
CA GLU A 94 2.81 -24.34 1.10
C GLU A 94 3.26 -22.93 1.54
N ALA A 95 4.41 -22.84 2.20
CA ALA A 95 4.93 -21.59 2.76
C ALA A 95 5.20 -20.52 1.69
N PRO A 96 5.79 -20.82 0.51
CA PRO A 96 6.06 -19.78 -0.49
C PRO A 96 4.79 -19.11 -1.02
N TYR A 97 3.77 -19.90 -1.36
CA TYR A 97 2.46 -19.39 -1.80
C TYR A 97 1.79 -18.54 -0.72
N LYS A 98 1.74 -19.02 0.53
CA LYS A 98 1.17 -18.27 1.66
C LYS A 98 1.90 -16.94 1.88
N THR A 99 3.22 -16.94 1.84
CA THR A 99 4.03 -15.71 1.96
C THR A 99 3.73 -14.73 0.84
N ALA A 100 3.71 -15.18 -0.42
CA ALA A 100 3.41 -14.31 -1.56
C ALA A 100 1.98 -13.74 -1.48
N MET A 101 1.00 -14.56 -1.08
CA MET A 101 -0.38 -14.10 -0.87
C MET A 101 -0.45 -13.02 0.22
N THR A 102 0.22 -13.24 1.36
CA THR A 102 0.23 -12.28 2.46
C THR A 102 0.89 -10.96 2.05
N ARG A 103 2.05 -11.02 1.38
CA ARG A 103 2.74 -9.81 0.89
C ARG A 103 1.88 -9.03 -0.09
N TYR A 104 1.28 -9.71 -1.08
CA TYR A 104 0.37 -9.06 -2.03
C TYR A 104 -0.80 -8.37 -1.30
N LYS A 105 -1.48 -9.06 -0.38
CA LYS A 105 -2.60 -8.48 0.38
C LYS A 105 -2.17 -7.26 1.20
N GLN A 106 -0.99 -7.31 1.82
CA GLN A 106 -0.45 -6.20 2.60
C GLN A 106 -0.14 -4.98 1.71
N THR A 107 0.57 -5.19 0.60
CA THR A 107 0.91 -4.10 -0.34
C THR A 107 -0.33 -3.54 -1.03
N LYS A 108 -1.34 -4.38 -1.31
CA LYS A 108 -2.62 -3.95 -1.87
C LYS A 108 -3.37 -3.07 -0.88
N ALA A 109 -3.53 -3.53 0.36
CA ALA A 109 -4.22 -2.74 1.39
C ALA A 109 -3.54 -1.38 1.59
N ASN A 110 -2.21 -1.33 1.57
CA ASN A 110 -1.46 -0.09 1.68
C ASN A 110 -1.73 0.86 0.50
N HIS A 111 -1.65 0.36 -0.74
CA HIS A 111 -1.98 1.15 -1.94
C HIS A 111 -3.44 1.64 -1.92
N ASP A 112 -4.39 0.77 -1.56
CA ASP A 112 -5.82 1.12 -1.52
C ASP A 112 -6.09 2.25 -0.49
N VAL A 113 -5.52 2.15 0.71
CA VAL A 113 -5.65 3.20 1.75
C VAL A 113 -5.01 4.50 1.28
N LEU A 114 -3.81 4.44 0.70
CA LEU A 114 -3.12 5.62 0.19
C LEU A 114 -3.93 6.32 -0.92
N SER A 115 -4.45 5.55 -1.88
CA SER A 115 -5.31 6.08 -2.95
C SER A 115 -6.60 6.66 -2.39
N LEU A 116 -7.21 6.04 -1.39
CA LEU A 116 -8.42 6.55 -0.74
C LEU A 116 -8.15 7.90 -0.07
N LEU A 117 -7.12 8.00 0.77
CA LEU A 117 -6.78 9.24 1.46
C LEU A 117 -6.39 10.36 0.48
N TRP A 118 -5.70 10.01 -0.61
CA TRP A 118 -5.26 10.98 -1.61
C TRP A 118 -6.40 11.56 -2.46
N THR A 119 -7.41 10.74 -2.75
CA THR A 119 -8.53 11.14 -3.63
C THR A 119 -9.75 11.67 -2.87
N SER A 120 -9.73 11.63 -1.54
CA SER A 120 -10.82 12.06 -0.68
C SER A 120 -10.45 13.29 0.15
N ASP A 121 -11.44 13.84 0.85
CA ASP A 121 -11.27 14.96 1.79
C ASP A 121 -10.66 14.51 3.15
N LEU A 122 -10.08 13.30 3.20
CA LEU A 122 -9.53 12.69 4.43
C LEU A 122 -8.05 13.02 4.68
N LYS A 123 -7.49 13.98 3.94
CA LYS A 123 -6.04 14.33 3.98
C LYS A 123 -5.63 14.97 5.29
N ASP A 124 -6.54 15.70 5.92
CA ASP A 124 -6.30 16.44 7.15
C ASP A 124 -6.73 15.66 8.40
N ILE A 125 -6.98 14.35 8.27
CA ILE A 125 -7.26 13.49 9.42
C ILE A 125 -5.98 13.28 10.22
N GLU A 126 -6.04 13.61 11.51
CA GLU A 126 -4.97 13.30 12.45
C GLU A 126 -4.83 11.79 12.65
N ILE A 127 -3.58 11.35 12.83
CA ILE A 127 -3.29 9.94 13.13
C ILE A 127 -3.98 9.53 14.44
N PRO A 128 -4.71 8.39 14.48
CA PRO A 128 -5.29 7.92 15.74
C PRO A 128 -4.18 7.51 16.72
N PRO A 129 -4.32 7.77 18.04
CA PRO A 129 -3.30 7.43 19.03
C PRO A 129 -2.86 5.95 19.00
N ALA A 130 -3.76 5.05 18.61
CA ALA A 130 -3.46 3.62 18.50
C ALA A 130 -2.43 3.27 17.40
N ALA A 131 -2.29 4.11 16.37
CA ALA A 131 -1.37 3.90 15.25
C ALA A 131 0.04 4.47 15.49
N MET A 132 0.23 5.26 16.55
CA MET A 132 1.53 5.88 16.89
C MET A 132 2.63 4.82 17.12
N ASN A 133 2.29 3.70 17.73
CA ASN A 133 3.22 2.57 17.90
C ASN A 133 3.70 2.00 16.56
N GLU A 134 2.75 1.76 15.65
CA GLU A 134 3.07 1.25 14.31
C GLU A 134 3.94 2.25 13.54
N LEU A 135 3.62 3.54 13.62
CA LEU A 135 4.43 4.61 13.04
C LEU A 135 5.87 4.58 13.58
N GLY A 136 6.05 4.43 14.90
CA GLY A 136 7.37 4.27 15.52
C GLY A 136 8.15 3.07 14.98
N GLU A 137 7.50 1.92 14.79
CA GLU A 137 8.14 0.73 14.19
C GLU A 137 8.55 0.95 12.73
N LEU A 138 7.75 1.67 11.94
CA LEU A 138 8.07 2.02 10.57
C LEU A 138 9.28 2.97 10.50
N LEU A 139 9.33 3.95 11.38
CA LEU A 139 10.45 4.90 11.46
C LEU A 139 11.75 4.24 11.90
N VAL A 140 11.70 3.19 12.74
CA VAL A 140 12.87 2.35 13.01
C VAL A 140 13.34 1.62 11.76
N LYS A 141 12.43 1.07 10.94
CA LYS A 141 12.81 0.38 9.68
C LYS A 141 13.43 1.31 8.65
N LEU A 142 13.08 2.59 8.69
CA LEU A 142 13.61 3.63 7.81
C LEU A 142 14.84 4.34 8.39
N ASP A 143 15.38 3.88 9.54
CA ASP A 143 16.53 4.45 10.24
C ASP A 143 16.32 5.90 10.76
N TYR A 144 15.08 6.35 10.93
CA TYR A 144 14.75 7.64 11.58
C TYR A 144 14.62 7.54 13.09
N LEU A 145 14.45 6.31 13.63
CA LEU A 145 14.48 6.02 15.06
C LEU A 145 15.48 4.90 15.35
N PRO A 146 16.16 4.91 16.51
CA PRO A 146 17.16 3.90 16.84
C PRO A 146 16.53 2.52 17.02
N VAL A 147 17.22 1.50 16.53
CA VAL A 147 16.91 0.09 16.86
C VAL A 147 17.19 -0.12 18.34
N ASN A 148 16.15 -0.08 19.18
CA ASN A 148 16.31 -0.46 20.57
C ASN A 148 16.69 -1.96 20.64
N LYS A 149 17.90 -2.24 21.13
CA LYS A 149 18.51 -3.57 21.22
C LYS A 149 17.78 -4.51 22.18
N ASP A 150 16.90 -3.97 23.02
CA ASP A 150 16.12 -4.75 23.98
C ASP A 150 15.03 -5.63 23.33
N LEU A 151 14.77 -5.48 22.03
CA LEU A 151 13.78 -6.28 21.30
C LEU A 151 14.34 -7.57 20.67
N GLU A 152 15.65 -7.66 20.43
CA GLU A 152 16.25 -8.92 19.95
C GLU A 152 16.22 -9.99 21.05
N ASN A 153 16.44 -9.57 22.30
CA ASN A 153 16.43 -10.49 23.45
C ASN A 153 15.01 -10.98 23.82
N ASN A 154 13.95 -10.26 23.42
CA ASN A 154 12.57 -10.61 23.78
C ASN A 154 11.83 -11.42 22.69
N LYS A 155 12.24 -11.36 21.42
CA LYS A 155 11.72 -12.28 20.38
C LYS A 155 12.18 -13.73 20.57
N GLU A 156 13.31 -13.94 21.25
CA GLU A 156 13.77 -15.27 21.67
C GLU A 156 13.06 -15.77 22.93
N LEU A 157 12.56 -14.87 23.78
CA LEU A 157 11.89 -15.21 25.04
C LEU A 157 10.41 -15.57 24.89
N GLU A 158 9.70 -15.01 23.89
CA GLU A 158 8.31 -15.41 23.59
C GLU A 158 8.18 -16.80 22.95
N LYS A 159 9.27 -17.37 22.41
CA LYS A 159 9.28 -18.79 22.00
C LYS A 159 9.37 -19.77 23.18
N ASN A 160 9.65 -19.29 24.40
CA ASN A 160 9.93 -20.13 25.57
C ASN A 160 8.94 -19.92 26.74
N LYS A 161 7.79 -19.27 26.52
CA LYS A 161 6.77 -19.07 27.57
C LYS A 161 5.52 -19.93 27.36
N ASP A 162 5.75 -21.22 27.22
CA ASP A 162 4.78 -22.26 27.58
C ASP A 162 5.30 -23.04 28.80
N LEU A 163 5.56 -22.38 29.94
CA LEU A 163 5.48 -23.03 31.26
C LEU A 163 5.58 -22.02 32.43
N GLU A 164 4.61 -22.19 33.33
CA GLU A 164 4.61 -21.84 34.76
C GLU A 164 4.28 -20.41 35.23
N ASN A 165 3.04 -20.30 35.72
CA ASN A 165 2.56 -19.37 36.73
C ASN A 165 3.33 -19.52 38.07
N SER A 166 3.72 -18.41 38.70
CA SER A 166 3.07 -17.91 39.94
C SER A 166 3.91 -16.86 40.71
N LYS A 167 3.19 -15.87 41.26
CA LYS A 167 3.50 -14.96 42.38
C LYS A 167 4.69 -13.99 42.25
N ALA A 168 4.38 -12.69 42.26
CA ALA A 168 4.47 -11.84 43.46
C ALA A 168 4.02 -10.40 43.14
N GLN A 169 3.60 -9.72 44.20
CA GLN A 169 2.87 -8.46 44.27
C GLN A 169 3.82 -7.29 44.60
N GLU A 170 3.30 -6.08 44.41
CA GLU A 170 3.71 -4.77 44.98
C GLU A 170 4.60 -3.84 44.14
N GLY A 171 4.14 -2.60 43.99
CA GLY A 171 4.97 -1.48 43.52
C GLY A 171 4.22 -0.36 42.80
N SER A 172 3.45 0.44 43.54
CA SER A 172 2.82 1.67 43.04
C SER A 172 3.84 2.69 42.51
N LYS A 173 3.68 3.15 41.27
CA LYS A 173 3.94 4.56 40.89
C LYS A 173 3.27 4.87 39.54
N GLY A 174 2.37 5.85 39.57
CA GLY A 174 1.59 6.28 38.41
C GLY A 174 2.46 6.67 37.22
N LEU A 175 2.06 6.19 36.04
CA LEU A 175 2.61 6.64 34.77
C LEU A 175 1.57 7.49 34.04
N ASN A 176 2.00 8.70 33.70
CA ASN A 176 1.30 9.65 32.87
C ASN A 176 0.90 9.04 31.52
N SER A 177 -0.24 9.48 31.02
CA SER A 177 -0.96 9.02 29.83
C SER A 177 -0.30 9.32 28.47
N ASN A 178 1.04 9.44 28.38
CA ASN A 178 1.74 9.87 27.16
C ASN A 178 2.66 8.77 26.56
N GLN A 179 2.55 7.52 27.01
CA GLN A 179 3.34 6.42 26.46
C GLN A 179 2.62 5.72 25.31
N SER A 180 3.07 5.98 24.09
CA SER A 180 2.80 5.11 22.94
C SER A 180 3.90 4.06 22.86
N GLY A 181 3.79 2.99 23.66
CA GLY A 181 4.71 1.86 23.57
C GLY A 181 6.18 2.28 23.63
N LYS A 182 7.03 1.62 22.86
CA LYS A 182 8.50 1.67 22.91
C LYS A 182 9.14 3.08 22.82
N PHE A 183 8.43 4.08 22.30
CA PHE A 183 8.90 5.45 22.08
C PHE A 183 7.86 6.46 22.58
N THR A 184 8.26 7.67 22.97
CA THR A 184 7.28 8.71 23.31
C THR A 184 6.64 9.28 22.05
N VAL A 185 5.46 9.89 22.22
CA VAL A 185 4.77 10.62 21.13
C VAL A 185 5.67 11.71 20.53
N GLU A 186 6.45 12.39 21.37
CA GLU A 186 7.40 13.43 20.95
C GLU A 186 8.53 12.86 20.09
N GLU A 187 9.12 11.73 20.46
CA GLU A 187 10.17 11.06 19.67
C GLU A 187 9.65 10.65 18.29
N ILE A 188 8.45 10.04 18.24
CA ILE A 188 7.80 9.64 16.99
C ILE A 188 7.49 10.89 16.14
N SER A 189 7.02 11.97 16.75
CA SER A 189 6.72 13.22 16.05
C SER A 189 7.97 13.85 15.45
N GLN A 190 9.06 13.94 16.21
CA GLN A 190 10.33 14.48 15.71
C GLN A 190 10.87 13.66 14.54
N ALA A 191 10.89 12.33 14.66
CA ALA A 191 11.32 11.44 13.58
C ALA A 191 10.43 11.56 12.34
N THR A 192 9.12 11.70 12.51
CA THR A 192 8.18 11.95 11.40
C THR A 192 8.51 13.26 10.69
N TYR A 193 8.77 14.35 11.44
CA TYR A 193 9.15 15.63 10.84
C TYR A 193 10.49 15.60 10.11
N HIS A 194 11.45 14.78 10.57
CA HIS A 194 12.70 14.55 9.85
C HIS A 194 12.44 13.84 8.53
N TRP A 195 11.63 12.77 8.53
CA TRP A 195 11.24 12.09 7.31
C TRP A 195 10.53 13.02 6.32
N MET A 196 9.61 13.87 6.81
CA MET A 196 8.91 14.86 5.98
C MET A 196 9.89 15.83 5.30
N GLN A 197 10.87 16.34 6.04
CA GLN A 197 11.89 17.25 5.50
C GLN A 197 12.71 16.57 4.41
N ASP A 198 13.11 15.32 4.60
CA ASP A 198 13.86 14.55 3.61
C ASP A 198 13.05 14.28 2.34
N LYS A 199 11.71 14.26 2.44
CA LYS A 199 10.79 14.18 1.29
C LYS A 199 10.43 15.53 0.68
N GLY A 200 10.87 16.64 1.27
CA GLY A 200 10.47 17.98 0.85
C GLY A 200 9.02 18.33 1.21
N LEU A 201 8.38 17.56 2.10
CA LEU A 201 7.02 17.85 2.54
C LEU A 201 6.99 19.05 3.49
N PRO A 202 6.02 19.97 3.34
CA PRO A 202 5.80 21.06 4.28
C PRO A 202 5.54 20.52 5.69
N LYS A 203 6.07 21.22 6.70
CA LYS A 203 5.77 20.89 8.10
C LYS A 203 4.29 21.16 8.39
N THR A 204 3.64 20.22 9.08
CA THR A 204 2.29 20.34 9.61
C THR A 204 2.31 20.65 11.12
N GLU A 205 1.19 21.14 11.65
CA GLU A 205 1.03 21.29 13.11
C GLU A 205 0.89 19.93 13.81
N ASN A 206 0.11 19.02 13.19
CA ASN A 206 -0.18 17.68 13.70
C ASN A 206 0.31 16.60 12.72
N ILE A 207 0.59 15.40 13.22
CA ILE A 207 0.84 14.25 12.35
C ILE A 207 -0.50 13.77 11.78
N LEU A 208 -0.64 13.92 10.47
CA LEU A 208 -1.78 13.44 9.71
C LEU A 208 -1.61 11.95 9.34
N LEU A 209 -2.73 11.24 9.22
CA LEU A 209 -2.82 9.84 8.82
C LEU A 209 -2.13 9.59 7.47
N LEU A 210 -2.18 10.56 6.55
CA LEU A 210 -1.51 10.45 5.27
C LEU A 210 0.03 10.34 5.42
N HIS A 211 0.64 10.97 6.43
CA HIS A 211 2.08 10.78 6.71
C HIS A 211 2.40 9.33 7.07
N GLU A 212 1.61 8.72 7.96
CA GLU A 212 1.79 7.32 8.36
C GLU A 212 1.73 6.39 7.16
N VAL A 213 0.73 6.57 6.30
CA VAL A 213 0.51 5.72 5.13
C VAL A 213 1.61 5.90 4.08
N LEU A 214 2.13 7.12 3.90
CA LEU A 214 3.28 7.38 3.03
C LEU A 214 4.56 6.74 3.58
N ILE A 215 4.83 6.89 4.88
CA ILE A 215 5.95 6.25 5.57
C ILE A 215 5.85 4.72 5.46
N LYS A 216 4.66 4.16 5.64
CA LYS A 216 4.38 2.72 5.49
C LYS A 216 4.65 2.23 4.08
N SER A 217 4.24 3.00 3.06
CA SER A 217 4.53 2.71 1.65
C SER A 217 6.03 2.60 1.38
N GLU A 218 6.81 3.53 1.94
CA GLU A 218 8.26 3.49 1.80
C GLU A 218 8.90 2.33 2.56
N ALA A 219 8.48 2.07 3.79
CA ALA A 219 9.02 0.98 4.60
C ALA A 219 8.75 -0.40 3.96
N LEU A 220 7.57 -0.58 3.35
CA LEU A 220 7.21 -1.84 2.69
C LEU A 220 8.15 -2.19 1.52
N LYS A 221 8.71 -1.18 0.84
CA LYS A 221 9.72 -1.37 -0.20
C LYS A 221 10.99 -2.02 0.33
N LEU A 222 11.36 -1.82 1.60
CA LEU A 222 12.57 -2.37 2.19
C LEU A 222 12.41 -3.82 2.66
N THR A 223 11.17 -4.25 2.91
CA THR A 223 10.86 -5.60 3.42
C THR A 223 10.67 -6.66 2.33
N ILE A 224 10.77 -6.28 1.05
CA ILE A 224 10.48 -7.12 -0.13
C ILE A 224 11.76 -7.30 -0.94
#